data_AF-A0A660LYM1-F1
#
_entry.id   AF-A0A660LYM1-F1
#
_cell.length_a   1.000
_cell.length_b   1.000
_cell.length_c   1.000
_cell.angle_alpha   90.00
_cell.angle_beta   90.00
_cell.angle_gamma   90.00
#
_symmetry.space_group_name_H-M   'P 1'
#
loop_
_entity.id
_entity.type
_entity.pdbx_description
1 polymer ?
#
loop_
_entity_poly.entity_id
_entity_poly.type
_entity_poly.pdbx_seq_one_letter_code
_entity_poly.pdbx_strand_id
1 'polypeptide(L)'
;MNYKKYLALQTRLEWFYDFHPGFFDDIPASQKELLQRTFLYDAPDDGYPESIRKFYDDTIAGYPKLQHDMLVAVDALYRVAGAGTLTDYIDD
;
A
#
# COMPACT_ATOMS: atom_id res chain seq x y z
N MET A 1 -6.47 -5.79 9.28
CA MET A 1 -5.52 -4.66 9.45
C MET A 1 -6.26 -3.46 10.01
N ASN A 2 -5.74 -2.79 11.05
CA ASN A 2 -6.36 -1.58 11.62
C ASN A 2 -5.82 -0.30 10.94
N TYR A 3 -6.47 0.85 11.19
CA TYR A 3 -6.07 2.14 10.60
C TYR A 3 -4.61 2.52 10.88
N LYS A 4 -4.11 2.29 12.11
CA LYS A 4 -2.73 2.63 12.48
C LYS A 4 -1.72 1.84 11.64
N LYS A 5 -1.95 0.53 11.45
CA LYS A 5 -1.11 -0.34 10.62
C LYS A 5 -1.19 0.05 9.14
N TYR A 6 -2.39 0.39 8.67
CA TYR A 6 -2.57 0.90 7.30
C TYR A 6 -1.76 2.18 7.05
N LEU A 7 -1.89 3.17 7.94
CA LEU A 7 -1.19 4.45 7.81
C LEU A 7 0.33 4.27 7.83
N ALA A 8 0.85 3.39 8.70
CA ALA A 8 2.28 3.08 8.74
C ALA A 8 2.78 2.47 7.42
N LEU A 9 2.01 1.57 6.81
CA LEU A 9 2.34 1.00 5.50
C LEU A 9 2.28 2.07 4.41
N GLN A 10 1.24 2.91 4.40
CA GLN A 10 1.10 4.00 3.44
C GLN A 10 2.30 4.94 3.47
N THR A 11 2.65 5.48 4.64
CA THR A 11 3.81 6.39 4.79
C THR A 11 5.12 5.73 4.38
N ARG A 12 5.29 4.43 4.66
CA ARG A 12 6.51 3.71 4.29
C ARG A 12 6.64 3.53 2.79
N LEU A 13 5.54 3.18 2.13
CA LEU A 13 5.49 2.98 0.69
C LEU A 13 5.56 4.31 -0.08
N GLU A 14 4.99 5.40 0.46
CA GLU A 14 5.20 6.78 -0.04
C GLU A 14 6.69 7.14 0.00
N TRP A 15 7.37 6.87 1.12
CA TRP A 15 8.81 7.08 1.22
C TRP A 15 9.57 6.26 0.15
N PHE A 16 9.25 4.98 -0.05
CA PHE A 16 9.92 4.21 -1.10
C PHE A 16 9.71 4.78 -2.50
N TYR A 17 8.50 5.26 -2.81
CA TYR A 17 8.19 5.88 -4.09
C TYR A 17 9.02 7.16 -4.33
N ASP A 18 9.08 8.05 -3.33
CA ASP A 18 9.82 9.32 -3.43
C ASP A 18 11.32 9.11 -3.67
N PHE A 19 11.89 8.05 -3.09
CA PHE A 19 13.32 7.74 -3.20
C PHE A 19 13.66 6.74 -4.32
N HIS A 20 12.65 6.11 -4.93
CA HIS A 20 12.83 5.17 -6.03
C HIS A 20 11.65 5.23 -7.02
N PRO A 21 11.67 6.15 -8.00
CA PRO A 21 10.54 6.40 -8.92
C PRO A 21 10.07 5.20 -9.77
N GLY A 22 10.84 4.10 -9.80
CA GLY A 22 10.48 2.83 -10.46
C GLY A 22 10.09 1.71 -9.48
N PHE A 23 9.86 2.01 -8.20
CA PHE A 23 9.71 0.99 -7.14
C PHE A 23 8.62 -0.04 -7.42
N PHE A 24 7.54 0.39 -8.07
CA PHE A 24 6.42 -0.49 -8.41
C PHE A 24 6.52 -1.11 -9.80
N ASP A 25 7.55 -0.83 -10.59
CA ASP A 25 7.68 -1.37 -11.94
C ASP A 25 8.13 -2.83 -11.94
N ASP A 26 8.74 -3.29 -10.84
CA ASP A 26 9.21 -4.66 -10.70
C ASP A 26 8.14 -5.65 -10.20
N ILE A 27 6.90 -5.18 -9.96
CA ILE A 27 5.74 -6.03 -9.60
C ILE A 27 4.73 -6.15 -10.76
N PRO A 28 3.93 -7.22 -10.82
CA PRO A 28 2.91 -7.37 -11.85
C PRO A 28 1.91 -6.20 -11.90
N ALA A 29 1.44 -5.85 -13.09
CA ALA A 29 0.52 -4.72 -13.31
C ALA A 29 -0.74 -4.78 -12.42
N SER A 30 -1.30 -5.97 -12.19
CA SER A 30 -2.46 -6.14 -11.31
C SER A 30 -2.17 -5.85 -9.84
N GLN A 31 -0.96 -6.10 -9.36
CA GLN A 31 -0.53 -5.74 -8.02
C GLN A 31 -0.24 -4.24 -7.93
N LYS A 32 0.39 -3.65 -8.97
CA LYS A 32 0.60 -2.21 -9.06
C LYS A 32 -0.73 -1.44 -9.00
N GLU A 33 -1.71 -1.83 -9.81
CA GLU A 33 -3.05 -1.23 -9.81
C GLU A 33 -3.74 -1.36 -8.44
N LEU A 34 -3.62 -2.52 -7.80
CA LEU A 34 -4.15 -2.73 -6.46
C LEU A 34 -3.52 -1.76 -5.45
N LEU A 35 -2.20 -1.64 -5.44
CA LEU A 35 -1.47 -0.75 -4.53
C LEU A 35 -1.78 0.71 -4.81
N GLN A 36 -1.81 1.14 -6.07
CA GLN A 36 -2.24 2.49 -6.47
C GLN A 36 -3.65 2.79 -5.95
N ARG A 37 -4.60 1.86 -6.06
CA ARG A 37 -5.95 2.06 -5.56
C ARG A 37 -6.03 2.08 -4.04
N THR A 38 -5.23 1.29 -3.31
CA THR A 38 -5.33 1.19 -1.85
C THR A 38 -4.45 2.17 -1.09
N PHE A 39 -3.40 2.68 -1.71
CA PHE A 39 -2.43 3.60 -1.10
C PHE A 39 -2.31 4.93 -1.85
N LEU A 40 -3.10 5.12 -2.91
CA LEU A 40 -3.26 6.40 -3.63
C LEU A 40 -1.99 6.85 -4.39
N TYR A 41 -1.12 5.92 -4.79
CA TYR A 41 0.01 6.21 -5.66
C TYR A 41 -0.43 6.66 -7.05
N ASP A 42 0.28 7.63 -7.62
CA ASP A 42 -0.03 8.24 -8.92
C ASP A 42 -1.49 8.73 -9.06
N ALA A 43 -2.20 8.90 -7.93
CA ALA A 43 -3.53 9.49 -7.95
C ALA A 43 -3.39 10.96 -8.37
N PRO A 44 -4.22 11.45 -9.31
CA PRO A 44 -4.25 12.88 -9.60
C PRO A 44 -4.59 13.65 -8.33
N ASP A 45 -4.11 14.89 -8.21
CA ASP A 45 -4.37 15.74 -7.02
C ASP A 45 -5.88 15.83 -6.72
N ASP A 46 -6.71 15.93 -7.76
CA ASP A 46 -8.18 15.96 -7.67
C ASP A 46 -8.80 14.64 -7.19
N GLY A 47 -8.03 13.55 -7.25
CA GLY A 47 -8.39 12.20 -6.82
C GLY A 47 -7.94 11.86 -5.40
N TYR A 48 -7.17 12.73 -4.73
CA TYR A 48 -6.75 12.50 -3.36
C TYR A 48 -7.90 12.80 -2.39
N PRO A 49 -8.21 11.91 -1.43
CA PRO A 49 -9.31 12.12 -0.50
C PRO A 49 -8.98 13.23 0.50
N GLU A 50 -9.99 14.01 0.89
CA GLU A 50 -9.88 15.03 1.95
C GLU A 50 -9.37 14.46 3.29
N SER A 51 -9.57 13.15 3.51
CA SER A 51 -9.10 12.46 4.70
C SER A 51 -8.72 11.01 4.40
N ILE A 52 -7.45 10.66 4.66
CA ILE A 52 -6.97 9.27 4.61
C ILE A 52 -7.74 8.37 5.58
N ARG A 53 -8.15 8.90 6.73
CA ARG A 53 -8.96 8.13 7.69
C ARG A 53 -10.32 7.75 7.09
N LYS A 54 -11.00 8.71 6.48
CA LYS A 54 -12.29 8.48 5.83
C LYS A 54 -12.14 7.49 4.67
N PHE A 55 -11.11 7.65 3.85
CA PHE A 55 -10.80 6.72 2.76
C PHE A 55 -10.60 5.28 3.27
N TYR A 56 -9.82 5.10 4.33
CA TYR A 56 -9.61 3.79 4.95
C TYR A 56 -10.93 3.20 5.48
N ASP A 57 -11.72 3.98 6.21
CA ASP A 57 -12.98 3.50 6.80
C ASP A 57 -13.98 3.09 5.71
N ASP A 58 -14.09 3.85 4.63
CA ASP A 58 -15.04 3.61 3.53
C ASP A 58 -14.58 2.50 2.55
N THR A 59 -13.27 2.38 2.31
CA THR A 59 -12.73 1.57 1.21
C THR A 59 -12.01 0.30 1.69
N ILE A 60 -11.44 0.31 2.89
CA ILE A 60 -10.52 -0.74 3.34
C ILE A 60 -11.06 -1.48 4.56
N ALA A 61 -11.52 -0.77 5.59
CA ALA A 61 -11.85 -1.33 6.90
C ALA A 61 -12.88 -2.49 6.83
N GLY A 62 -13.90 -2.33 5.99
CA GLY A 62 -14.99 -3.29 5.80
C GLY A 62 -14.73 -4.42 4.80
N TYR A 63 -13.56 -4.48 4.16
CA TYR A 63 -13.28 -5.39 3.05
C TYR A 63 -12.08 -6.33 3.32
N PRO A 64 -12.26 -7.44 4.05
CA PRO A 64 -11.17 -8.34 4.44
C PRO A 64 -10.38 -8.92 3.27
N LYS A 65 -11.06 -9.26 2.16
CA LYS A 65 -10.38 -9.76 0.95
C LYS A 65 -9.45 -8.70 0.37
N LEU A 66 -9.90 -7.45 0.29
CA LEU A 66 -9.06 -6.35 -0.17
C LEU A 66 -7.84 -6.16 0.73
N GLN A 67 -8.03 -6.20 2.06
CA GLN A 67 -6.95 -6.12 3.03
C GLN A 67 -5.93 -7.25 2.88
N HIS A 68 -6.38 -8.47 2.58
CA HIS A 68 -5.48 -9.60 2.32
C HIS A 68 -4.70 -9.39 1.02
N ASP A 69 -5.40 -9.10 -0.07
CA ASP A 69 -4.80 -8.94 -1.40
C ASP A 69 -3.76 -7.81 -1.40
N MET A 70 -4.03 -6.68 -0.73
CA MET A 70 -3.05 -5.59 -0.61
C MET A 70 -1.80 -6.00 0.16
N LEU A 71 -1.93 -6.80 1.23
CA LEU A 71 -0.78 -7.24 2.03
C LEU A 71 0.10 -8.21 1.24
N VAL A 72 -0.51 -9.07 0.41
CA VAL A 72 0.20 -9.94 -0.53
C VAL A 72 0.97 -9.11 -1.56
N ALA A 73 0.37 -8.06 -2.11
CA ALA A 73 1.05 -7.16 -3.05
C ALA A 73 2.21 -6.40 -2.38
N VAL A 74 2.05 -5.95 -1.13
CA VAL A 74 3.15 -5.32 -0.37
C VAL A 74 4.27 -6.32 -0.07
N ASP A 75 3.96 -7.55 0.30
CA ASP A 75 4.98 -8.59 0.52
C ASP A 75 5.76 -8.91 -0.77
N ALA A 76 5.06 -9.03 -1.90
CA ALA A 76 5.71 -9.22 -3.20
C ALA A 76 6.66 -8.07 -3.54
N LEU A 77 6.23 -6.83 -3.31
CA LEU A 77 7.03 -5.64 -3.51
C LEU A 77 8.30 -5.63 -2.64
N TYR A 78 8.17 -5.95 -1.35
CA TYR A 78 9.31 -6.02 -0.42
C TYR A 78 10.33 -7.08 -0.82
N ARG A 79 9.86 -8.26 -1.26
CA ARG A 79 10.73 -9.33 -1.75
C ARG A 79 11.55 -8.90 -2.95
N VAL A 80 10.90 -8.25 -3.91
CA VAL A 80 11.54 -7.78 -5.14
C VAL A 80 12.54 -6.66 -4.84
N ALA A 81 12.24 -5.78 -3.90
CA ALA A 81 13.15 -4.74 -3.42
C ALA A 81 14.33 -5.25 -2.57
N GLY A 82 14.41 -6.56 -2.29
CA GLY A 82 15.42 -7.13 -1.40
C GLY A 82 15.26 -6.71 0.07
N ALA A 83 14.08 -6.21 0.46
CA ALA A 83 13.79 -5.67 1.79
C ALA A 83 13.31 -6.73 2.80
N GLY A 84 13.28 -8.01 2.41
CA GLY A 84 12.81 -9.12 3.24
C GLY A 84 11.31 -9.40 3.05
N THR A 85 10.68 -10.01 4.06
CA THR A 85 9.23 -10.30 4.08
C THR A 85 8.48 -9.30 4.95
N LEU A 86 7.22 -9.03 4.61
CA LEU A 86 6.39 -8.06 5.31
C LEU A 86 6.18 -8.41 6.80
N THR A 87 6.23 -9.69 7.15
CA THR A 87 6.08 -10.21 8.52
C THR A 87 7.02 -9.56 9.53
N ASP A 88 8.21 -9.12 9.10
CA ASP A 88 9.17 -8.43 9.98
C ASP A 88 8.69 -7.03 10.42
N TYR A 89 7.63 -6.51 9.80
CA TYR A 89 7.10 -5.16 10.02
C TYR A 89 5.66 -5.12 10.57
N ILE A 90 4.96 -6.26 10.65
CA ILE A 90 3.54 -6.31 11.09
C ILE A 90 3.32 -7.06 12.41
N ASP A 91 4.31 -7.81 12.89
CA ASP A 91 4.30 -8.42 14.22
C ASP A 91 4.79 -7.41 15.27
N ASP A 92 3.84 -7.05 16.15
CA ASP A 92 3.81 -6.07 17.26
C ASP A 92 4.18 -4.59 17.01
#